data_AF-A0A947IF93-F1
#
_entry.id   AF-A0A947IF93-F1
#
_cell.length_a   1.000
_cell.length_b   1.000
_cell.length_c   1.000
_cell.angle_alpha   90.00
_cell.angle_beta   90.00
_cell.angle_gamma   90.00
#
_symmetry.space_group_name_H-M   'P 1'
#
loop_
_entity.id
_entity.type
_entity.pdbx_description
1 polymer ?
#
loop_
_entity_poly.entity_id
_entity_poly.type
_entity_poly.pdbx_seq_one_letter_code
_entity_poly.pdbx_strand_id
1 'polypeptide(L)' 'MYLIDDENHIIHDMSFVKYECQVKKIPEDKKRKIHTLDQVKRMIDTNHRPQYNGCRWCMSEYHLFDMNRIFG' A
#
# COMPACT_ATOMS: atom_id res chain seq x y z
N MET A 1 -2.17 12.65 0.68
CA MET A 1 -2.49 12.03 -0.63
C MET A 1 -1.88 10.64 -0.62
N TYR A 2 -2.60 9.62 -1.13
CA TYR A 2 -2.08 8.25 -1.17
C TYR A 2 -1.91 7.78 -2.60
N LEU A 3 -0.95 6.88 -2.77
CA LEU A 3 -0.61 6.27 -4.05
C LEU A 3 -0.69 4.76 -3.92
N ILE A 4 -1.36 4.14 -4.87
CA ILE A 4 -1.60 2.71 -4.92
C ILE A 4 -0.69 2.13 -6.01
N ASP A 5 0.02 1.08 -5.63
CA ASP A 5 0.63 0.11 -6.50
C ASP A 5 -0.39 -0.99 -6.79
N ASP A 6 -1.01 -0.96 -7.97
CA ASP A 6 -2.02 -1.94 -8.36
C ASP A 6 -1.41 -3.32 -8.74
N GLU A 7 -0.09 -3.40 -8.93
CA GLU A 7 0.59 -4.68 -9.22
C GLU A 7 0.84 -5.47 -7.92
N ASN A 8 1.40 -4.79 -6.91
CA ASN A 8 1.71 -5.42 -5.62
C ASN A 8 0.57 -5.31 -4.60
N HIS A 9 -0.50 -4.59 -4.94
CA HIS A 9 -1.59 -4.22 -4.04
C HIS A 9 -1.08 -3.50 -2.78
N ILE A 10 -0.20 -2.51 -2.95
CA ILE A 10 0.41 -1.75 -1.86
C ILE A 10 -0.05 -0.30 -1.89
N ILE A 11 -0.43 0.25 -0.74
CA ILE A 11 -0.79 1.66 -0.57
C ILE A 11 0.36 2.41 0.10
N HIS A 12 0.69 3.58 -0.45
CA HIS A 12 1.74 4.48 0.01
C HIS A 12 1.13 5.81 0.43
N ASP A 13 1.51 6.32 1.61
CA ASP A 13 1.23 7.71 1.98
C ASP A 13 2.32 8.63 1.42
N MET A 14 1.92 9.53 0.52
CA MET A 14 2.82 10.49 -0.12
C MET A 14 3.22 11.64 0.82
N SER A 15 2.54 11.77 1.96
CA SER A 15 2.79 12.80 2.98
C SER A 15 3.98 12.43 3.87
N PHE A 16 4.27 11.14 4.02
CA PHE A 16 5.29 10.59 4.93
C PHE A 16 6.21 9.55 4.26
N VAL A 17 6.60 9.81 3.00
CA VAL A 17 7.47 8.89 2.25
C VAL A 17 8.87 8.87 2.85
N LYS A 18 9.23 7.74 3.47
CA LYS A 18 10.61 7.47 3.91
C LYS A 18 11.53 7.15 2.73
N TYR A 19 12.83 7.35 2.90
CA TYR A 19 13.84 7.10 1.86
C TYR A 19 13.83 5.64 1.36
N GLU A 20 13.56 4.69 2.25
CA GLU A 20 13.52 3.25 1.96
C GLU A 20 12.29 2.86 1.13
N CYS A 21 11.28 3.72 1.07
CA CYS A 21 10.06 3.50 0.32
C CYS A 21 10.34 3.53 -1.19
N GLN A 22 10.06 2.41 -1.86
CA GLN A 22 10.33 2.24 -3.29
C GLN A 22 9.21 2.78 -4.19
N VAL A 23 8.43 3.76 -3.73
CA VAL A 23 7.27 4.31 -4.47
C VAL A 23 7.63 4.85 -5.87
N LYS A 24 8.88 5.27 -6.07
CA LYS A 24 9.40 5.75 -7.36
C LYS A 24 9.59 4.61 -8.38
N LYS A 25 9.73 3.35 -7.95
CA LYS A 25 9.93 2.20 -8.82
C LYS A 25 8.64 1.63 -9.41
N ILE A 26 7.48 2.06 -8.89
CA ILE A 26 6.18 1.62 -9.40
C ILE A 26 6.03 2.14 -10.85
N PRO A 27 5.66 1.31 -11.83
CA PRO A 27 5.36 1.75 -13.20
C PRO A 27 4.18 2.73 -13.24
N GLU A 28 4.20 3.74 -14.10
CA GLU A 28 3.13 4.76 -14.12
C GLU A 28 1.75 4.21 -14.50
N ASP A 29 1.69 3.19 -15.35
CA ASP A 29 0.48 2.47 -15.73
C ASP A 29 -0.10 1.60 -14.60
N LYS A 30 0.68 1.39 -13.52
CA LYS A 30 0.29 0.65 -12.32
C LYS A 30 0.08 1.55 -11.10
N LYS A 31 0.14 2.88 -11.29
CA LYS A 31 -0.11 3.87 -10.23
C LYS A 31 -1.55 4.35 -10.26
N ARG A 32 -2.22 4.28 -9.12
CA ARG A 32 -3.51 4.95 -8.90
C ARG A 32 -3.43 5.88 -7.70
N LYS A 33 -4.01 7.08 -7.82
CA LYS A 33 -4.02 8.07 -6.73
C LYS A 33 -5.36 8.05 -6.02
N ILE A 34 -5.34 8.13 -4.69
CA ILE A 34 -6.53 8.36 -3.86
C ILE A 34 -6.25 9.48 -2.87
N HIS A 35 -7.30 10.19 -2.46
CA HIS A 35 -7.16 11.45 -1.75
C HIS A 35 -7.68 11.40 -0.31
N THR A 36 -8.39 10.34 0.07
CA THR A 36 -9.03 10.23 1.38
C THR A 36 -8.56 8.99 2.14
N LEU A 37 -8.44 9.13 3.46
CA LEU A 37 -8.13 8.01 4.35
C LEU A 37 -9.27 6.98 4.38
N ASP A 38 -10.51 7.40 4.14
CA ASP A 38 -11.64 6.47 4.07
C ASP A 38 -11.53 5.49 2.90
N GLN A 39 -11.03 5.94 1.75
CA GLN A 39 -10.72 5.06 0.63
C GLN A 39 -9.63 4.05 1.00
N VAL A 40 -8.56 4.52 1.67
CA VAL A 40 -7.47 3.66 2.16
C VAL A 40 -8.02 2.56 3.08
N LYS A 41 -8.82 2.94 4.08
CA LYS A 41 -9.41 1.99 5.05
C LYS A 41 -10.27 0.94 4.35
N ARG A 42 -11.12 1.36 3.39
CA ARG A 42 -11.95 0.42 2.61
C ARG A 42 -11.12 -0.56 1.78
N MET A 43 -9.96 -0.14 1.28
CA MET A 43 -9.09 -0.98 0.44
C MET A 43 -8.24 -1.97 1.24
N ILE A 44 -7.91 -1.64 2.50
CA ILE A 44 -7.18 -2.52 3.41
C ILE A 44 -8.11 -3.52 4.13
N ASP A 45 -9.39 -3.16 4.26
CA ASP A 45 -10.41 -4.03 4.87
C ASP A 45 -10.42 -5.43 4.24
N THR A 46 -10.58 -6.45 5.08
CA THR A 46 -10.58 -7.87 4.70
C THR A 46 -11.67 -8.25 3.70
N ASN A 47 -12.70 -7.41 3.55
CA ASN A 47 -13.77 -7.63 2.59
C ASN A 47 -13.49 -7.07 1.18
N HIS A 48 -12.43 -6.28 1.00
CA HIS A 48 -12.07 -5.74 -0.32
C HIS A 48 -11.32 -6.76 -1.16
N ARG A 49 -11.69 -6.91 -2.45
CA ARG A 49 -11.00 -7.77 -3.42
C ARG A 49 -10.55 -6.95 -4.65
N PRO A 50 -9.26 -6.92 -4.99
CA PRO A 50 -8.12 -7.46 -4.24
C PRO A 50 -7.91 -6.72 -2.91
N GLN A 51 -7.35 -7.40 -1.91
CA GLN A 51 -7.00 -6.78 -0.63
C GLN A 51 -5.68 -6.03 -0.80
N TYR A 52 -5.63 -4.79 -0.30
CA TYR A 52 -4.41 -3.98 -0.33
C TYR A 52 -3.74 -3.94 1.03
N ASN A 53 -2.41 -3.82 1.03
CA ASN A 53 -1.61 -3.66 2.23
C ASN A 53 -0.99 -2.25 2.29
N GLY A 54 -0.77 -1.75 3.50
CA GLY A 54 0.07 -0.58 3.70
C GLY A 54 1.53 -0.88 3.34
N CYS A 55 2.21 0.09 2.73
CA CYS A 55 3.65 0.03 2.57
C CYS A 55 4.32 -0.03 3.94
N ARG A 56 5.22 -1.00 4.14
CA ARG A 56 5.96 -1.21 5.40
C ARG A 56 6.69 0.03 5.94
N TRP A 57 6.98 1.02 5.09
CA TRP A 57 7.78 2.19 5.43
C TRP A 57 6.96 3.45 5.70
N CYS A 58 6.04 3.79 4.79
CA CYS A 58 5.21 4.99 4.90
C CYS A 58 3.80 4.73 5.44
N MET A 59 3.38 3.47 5.55
CA MET A 59 2.08 3.06 6.10
C MET A 59 2.22 1.79 6.94
N SER A 60 3.22 1.76 7.84
CA SER A 60 3.54 0.57 8.65
C SER A 60 2.38 0.10 9.53
N GLU A 61 1.52 1.02 9.96
CA GLU A 61 0.31 0.72 10.76
C GLU A 61 -0.73 -0.12 10.00
N TYR A 62 -0.70 -0.08 8.66
CA TYR A 62 -1.57 -0.85 7.78
C TYR A 62 -0.82 -1.96 7.05
N HIS A 63 0.44 -2.20 7.41
CA HIS A 63 1.23 -3.26 6.80
C HIS A 63 0.96 -4.58 7.53
N LEU A 64 0.18 -5.46 6.88
CA LEU A 64 0.01 -6.82 7.39
C LEU A 64 1.28 -7.62 7.09
N PHE A 65 1.97 -8.03 8.15
CA PHE A 65 3.13 -8.88 8.05
C PHE A 65 2.68 -10.31 7.76
N ASP A 66 2.86 -10.75 6.52
CA ASP A 66 2.53 -12.12 6.12
C ASP A 66 3.59 -13.09 6.65
N MET A 67 3.35 -13.63 7.85
CA MET A 67 4.21 -14.64 8.48
C MET A 67 4.29 -15.94 7.68
N ASN A 68 3.33 -16.24 6.80
CA ASN A 68 3.34 -17.47 6.01
C ASN A 68 4.39 -17.46 4.90
N ARG A 69 4.82 -16.28 4.44
CA ARG A 69 5.83 -16.13 3.40
C ARG A 69 7.27 -16.40 3.86
N ILE A 70 7.50 -16.48 5.17
CA ILE A 70 8.83 -16.67 5.77
C ILE A 70 9.12 -18.15 6.09
N PHE A 71 8.07 -18.95 6.31
CA PHE A 71 8.20 -20.35 6.73
C PHE A 71 7.62 -21.37 5.73
N GLY A 72 7.22 -20.91 4.54
CA GLY A 72 6.68 -21.74 3.45
C GLY A 72 7.68 -22.06 2.37
#